data_AF-A0A449D1W7-F1
#
_entry.id   AF-A0A449D1W7-F1
#
_cell.length_a   1.000
_cell.length_b   1.000
_cell.length_c   1.000
_cell.angle_alpha   90.00
_cell.angle_beta   90.00
_cell.angle_gamma   90.00
#
_symmetry.space_group_name_H-M   'P 1'
#
loop_
_entity.id
_entity.type
_entity.pdbx_description
1 polymer ?
#
loop_
_entity_poly.entity_id
_entity_poly.type
_entity_poly.pdbx_seq_one_letter_code
_entity_poly.pdbx_strand_id
1 'polypeptide(L)'
;MSTITATDRTAPTRPTRASFTTAIGLVIEREIMVRVKSKAFMISTLLSIVLFGAAVAASGALPSLFASTDKVAVTSAETVAGIEGIEPVEVAGVEEAKELVRTEAVAAAVVDSPDSPTAPPSSPCGRPRSRWPGRSASPRTSRSSTPTPRIRR
;
A
#
# COMPACT_ATOMS: atom_id res chain seq x y z
N MET A 1 66.95 -8.78 67.59
CA MET A 1 65.63 -9.36 67.88
C MET A 1 64.65 -8.74 66.89
N SER A 2 64.49 -9.35 65.71
CA SER A 2 63.75 -8.76 64.59
C SER A 2 62.53 -9.62 64.27
N THR A 3 61.37 -9.04 64.52
CA THR A 3 60.04 -9.60 64.27
C THR A 3 59.76 -9.57 62.77
N ILE A 4 59.43 -10.73 62.19
CA ILE A 4 59.06 -10.87 60.78
C ILE A 4 57.56 -10.66 60.68
N THR A 5 57.12 -9.55 60.09
CA THR A 5 55.71 -9.27 59.81
C THR A 5 55.22 -10.23 58.72
N ALA A 6 54.26 -11.09 59.06
CA ALA A 6 53.61 -11.97 58.09
C ALA A 6 52.78 -11.13 57.10
N THR A 7 53.13 -11.18 55.82
CA THR A 7 52.34 -10.60 54.73
C THR A 7 51.17 -11.52 54.43
N ASP A 8 49.94 -11.02 54.62
CA ASP A 8 48.73 -11.70 54.17
C ASP A 8 48.76 -11.85 52.65
N ARG A 9 48.77 -13.10 52.18
CA ARG A 9 48.89 -13.45 50.78
C ARG A 9 47.48 -13.73 50.27
N THR A 10 46.77 -12.70 49.79
CA THR A 10 45.50 -12.89 49.08
C THR A 10 45.76 -13.80 47.89
N ALA A 11 45.14 -14.98 47.87
CA ALA A 11 45.32 -15.97 46.81
C ALA A 11 44.95 -15.35 45.45
N PRO A 12 45.72 -15.59 44.38
CA PRO A 12 45.36 -15.11 43.06
C PRO A 12 44.07 -15.79 42.60
N THR A 13 42.98 -15.02 42.47
CA THR A 13 41.76 -15.47 41.81
C THR A 13 42.11 -15.81 40.36
N ARG A 14 42.19 -17.09 40.05
CA ARG A 14 42.53 -17.57 38.71
C ARG A 14 41.40 -17.14 37.77
N PRO A 15 41.66 -16.33 36.72
CA PRO A 15 40.61 -15.90 35.82
C PRO A 15 40.00 -17.14 35.15
N THR A 16 38.70 -17.36 35.36
CA THR A 16 37.94 -18.37 34.64
C THR A 16 38.09 -18.08 33.15
N ARG A 17 38.64 -19.04 32.39
CA ARG A 17 38.89 -18.86 30.96
C ARG A 17 37.54 -18.65 30.28
N ALA A 18 37.39 -17.56 29.54
CA ALA A 18 36.19 -17.31 28.74
C ALA A 18 35.98 -18.51 27.80
N SER A 19 34.73 -18.96 27.68
CA SER A 19 34.39 -20.01 26.72
C SER A 19 34.65 -19.52 25.30
N PHE A 20 34.88 -20.46 24.37
CA PHE A 20 35.16 -20.13 22.98
C PHE A 20 34.05 -19.29 22.32
N THR A 21 32.79 -19.54 22.67
CA THR A 21 31.63 -18.77 22.19
C THR A 21 31.63 -17.34 22.76
N THR A 22 31.99 -17.16 24.03
CA THR A 22 32.17 -15.82 24.61
C THR A 22 33.31 -15.08 23.92
N ALA A 23 34.42 -15.74 23.63
CA ALA A 23 35.53 -15.12 22.90
C ALA A 23 35.13 -14.68 21.48
N ILE A 24 34.39 -15.51 20.74
CA ILE A 24 33.87 -15.14 19.41
C ILE A 24 32.89 -13.97 19.50
N GLY A 25 31.96 -14.00 20.45
CA GLY A 25 30.96 -12.94 20.63
C GLY A 25 31.62 -11.56 20.81
N LEU A 26 32.68 -11.48 21.61
CA LEU A 26 33.42 -10.23 21.83
C LEU A 26 34.12 -9.71 20.56
N VAL A 27 34.62 -10.61 19.70
CA VAL A 27 35.24 -10.22 18.43
C VAL A 27 34.19 -9.74 17.44
N ILE A 28 33.08 -10.48 17.32
CA ILE A 28 31.98 -10.12 16.42
C ILE A 28 31.39 -8.76 16.80
N GLU A 29 31.15 -8.53 18.09
CA GLU A 29 30.62 -7.26 18.58
C GLU A 29 31.56 -6.10 18.19
N ARG A 30 32.86 -6.24 18.46
CA ARG A 30 33.84 -5.21 18.09
C ARG A 30 33.88 -4.99 16.58
N GLU A 31 33.92 -6.07 15.82
CA GLU A 31 34.08 -6.01 14.37
C GLU A 31 32.86 -5.37 13.69
N ILE A 32 31.64 -5.75 14.11
CA ILE A 32 30.40 -5.15 13.61
C ILE A 32 30.32 -3.68 14.03
N MET A 33 30.62 -3.35 15.29
CA MET A 33 30.55 -1.96 15.77
C MET A 33 31.53 -1.04 15.04
N VAL A 34 32.73 -1.53 14.72
CA VAL A 34 33.70 -0.77 13.91
C VAL A 34 33.18 -0.57 12.48
N ARG A 35 32.55 -1.58 11.89
CA ARG A 35 31.92 -1.45 10.56
C ARG A 35 30.74 -0.50 10.57
N VAL A 36 29.86 -0.57 11.56
CA VAL A 36 28.67 0.30 11.67
C VAL A 36 29.05 1.75 11.95
N LYS A 37 30.11 1.99 12.74
CA LYS A 37 30.65 3.34 13.00
C LYS A 37 31.58 3.85 11.90
N SER A 38 31.82 3.05 10.86
CA SER A 38 32.60 3.48 9.71
C SER A 38 31.84 4.52 8.92
N LYS A 39 32.55 5.59 8.54
CA LYS A 39 32.00 6.63 7.65
C LYS A 39 31.51 6.02 6.34
N ALA A 40 32.23 5.04 5.79
CA ALA A 40 31.86 4.41 4.53
C ALA A 40 30.51 3.68 4.61
N PHE A 41 30.26 2.94 5.71
CA PHE A 41 28.99 2.26 5.93
C PHE A 41 27.86 3.27 6.09
N MET A 42 28.03 4.25 6.98
CA MET A 42 27.02 5.28 7.25
C MET A 42 26.66 6.09 5.99
N ILE A 43 27.67 6.51 5.22
CA ILE A 43 27.47 7.26 3.98
C ILE A 43 26.71 6.39 2.96
N SER A 44 27.11 5.13 2.77
CA SER A 44 26.43 4.22 1.85
C SER A 44 24.97 4.01 2.27
N THR A 45 24.72 3.74 3.54
CA THR A 45 23.35 3.51 4.04
C THR A 45 22.49 4.75 3.89
N LEU A 46 23.00 5.93 4.26
CA LEU A 46 22.27 7.19 4.09
C LEU A 46 22.01 7.49 2.61
N LEU A 47 23.00 7.29 1.75
CA LEU A 47 22.85 7.49 0.32
C LEU A 47 21.82 6.53 -0.27
N SER A 48 21.84 5.26 0.13
CA SER A 48 20.80 4.30 -0.27
C SER A 48 19.42 4.75 0.19
N ILE A 49 19.25 5.14 1.45
CA ILE A 49 17.97 5.63 1.98
C ILE A 49 17.48 6.84 1.19
N VAL A 50 18.36 7.82 0.94
CA VAL A 50 18.03 9.02 0.16
C VAL A 50 17.67 8.67 -1.27
N LEU A 51 18.45 7.80 -1.93
CA LEU A 51 18.22 7.40 -3.31
C LEU A 51 16.90 6.64 -3.48
N PHE A 52 16.66 5.64 -2.64
CA PHE A 52 15.41 4.89 -2.66
C PHE A 52 14.22 5.77 -2.26
N GLY A 53 14.39 6.64 -1.27
CA GLY A 53 13.37 7.61 -0.87
C GLY A 53 13.02 8.57 -2.01
N ALA A 54 14.03 9.09 -2.71
CA ALA A 54 13.84 9.94 -3.87
C ALA A 54 13.20 9.18 -5.04
N ALA A 55 13.61 7.94 -5.29
CA ALA A 55 13.03 7.11 -6.34
C ALA A 55 11.55 6.83 -6.08
N VAL A 56 11.16 6.51 -4.84
CA VAL A 56 9.76 6.30 -4.46
C VAL A 56 8.98 7.62 -4.47
N ALA A 57 9.56 8.73 -4.03
CA ALA A 57 8.91 10.03 -4.11
C ALA A 57 8.67 10.45 -5.56
N ALA A 58 9.65 10.19 -6.44
CA ALA A 58 9.56 10.49 -7.87
C ALA A 58 8.70 9.48 -8.64
N SER A 59 8.45 8.27 -8.11
CA SER A 59 7.71 7.24 -8.85
C SER A 59 6.27 7.66 -9.16
N GLY A 60 5.67 8.52 -8.34
CA GLY A 60 4.36 9.12 -8.62
C GLY A 60 4.38 10.19 -9.70
N ALA A 61 5.53 10.82 -9.95
CA ALA A 61 5.71 11.82 -11.00
C ALA A 61 6.15 11.22 -12.34
N LEU A 62 6.72 10.00 -12.34
CA LEU A 62 7.11 9.30 -13.56
C LEU A 62 5.97 9.21 -14.60
N PRO A 63 4.73 8.84 -14.25
CA PRO A 63 3.62 8.79 -15.22
C PRO A 63 3.40 10.11 -15.95
N SER A 64 3.57 11.25 -15.28
CA SER A 64 3.36 12.58 -15.88
C SER A 64 4.45 12.96 -16.89
N LEU A 65 5.67 12.41 -16.76
CA LEU A 65 6.76 12.62 -17.72
C LEU A 65 6.62 11.74 -18.96
N PHE A 66 5.85 10.65 -18.85
CA PHE A 66 5.50 9.76 -19.96
C PHE A 66 4.05 9.95 -20.44
N ALA A 67 3.30 10.86 -19.83
CA ALA A 67 1.95 11.22 -20.23
C ALA A 67 2.00 12.08 -21.50
N SER A 68 2.23 11.43 -22.64
CA SER A 68 1.63 11.92 -23.88
C SER A 68 0.12 11.75 -23.76
N THR A 69 -0.64 12.69 -24.32
CA THR A 69 -2.10 12.58 -24.43
C THR A 69 -2.47 11.20 -24.95
N ASP A 70 -3.32 10.47 -24.21
CA ASP A 70 -3.68 9.12 -24.60
C ASP A 70 -4.62 9.20 -25.80
N LYS A 71 -4.18 8.65 -26.94
CA LYS A 71 -5.04 8.50 -28.12
C LYS A 71 -6.06 7.42 -27.86
N VAL A 72 -7.33 7.76 -27.94
CA VAL A 72 -8.43 6.82 -27.68
C VAL A 72 -9.33 6.78 -28.91
N ALA A 73 -9.50 5.59 -29.48
CA ALA A 73 -10.44 5.39 -30.58
C ALA A 73 -11.88 5.46 -30.05
N VAL A 74 -12.73 6.29 -30.65
CA VAL A 74 -14.10 6.51 -30.23
C VAL A 74 -15.06 6.43 -31.40
N THR A 75 -16.21 5.81 -31.19
CA THR A 75 -17.30 5.83 -32.19
C THR A 75 -18.10 7.12 -32.20
N SER A 76 -18.05 7.87 -31.09
CA SER A 76 -18.58 9.23 -30.96
C SER A 76 -17.65 10.06 -30.07
N ALA A 77 -17.16 11.20 -30.57
CA ALA A 77 -16.27 12.06 -29.79
C ALA A 77 -16.94 12.68 -28.56
N GLU A 78 -18.27 12.80 -28.55
CA GLU A 78 -19.01 13.32 -27.39
C GLU A 78 -18.86 12.45 -26.13
N THR A 79 -18.62 11.15 -26.30
CA THR A 79 -18.49 10.19 -25.20
C THR A 79 -17.29 10.46 -24.29
N VAL A 80 -16.25 11.10 -24.82
CA VAL A 80 -15.02 11.44 -24.08
C VAL A 80 -14.81 12.95 -23.95
N ALA A 81 -15.78 13.75 -24.41
CA ALA A 81 -15.74 15.20 -24.30
C ALA A 81 -15.72 15.63 -22.82
N GLY A 82 -14.64 16.30 -22.41
CA GLY A 82 -14.45 16.81 -21.05
C GLY A 82 -13.49 16.00 -20.17
N ILE A 83 -12.87 14.94 -20.70
CA ILE A 83 -11.77 14.24 -20.01
C ILE A 83 -10.44 14.88 -20.42
N GLU A 84 -9.71 15.41 -19.44
CA GLU A 84 -8.38 15.98 -19.65
C GLU A 84 -7.35 14.87 -19.92
N GLY A 85 -6.43 15.10 -20.84
CA GLY A 85 -5.37 14.14 -21.18
C GLY A 85 -5.75 13.06 -22.18
N ILE A 86 -6.91 13.14 -22.83
CA ILE A 86 -7.36 12.22 -23.88
C ILE A 86 -7.46 12.94 -25.24
N GLU A 87 -6.93 12.30 -26.28
CA GLU A 87 -7.07 12.73 -27.68
C GLU A 87 -8.04 11.76 -28.39
N PRO A 88 -9.28 12.17 -28.71
CA PRO A 88 -10.23 11.32 -29.39
C PRO A 88 -9.85 11.09 -30.87
N VAL A 89 -9.82 9.84 -31.28
CA VAL A 89 -9.67 9.41 -32.68
C VAL A 89 -11.00 8.81 -33.13
N GLU A 90 -11.76 9.52 -33.96
CA GLU A 90 -13.04 9.02 -34.44
C GLU A 90 -12.86 7.85 -35.42
N VAL A 91 -13.64 6.78 -35.23
CA VAL A 91 -13.65 5.58 -36.06
C VAL A 91 -15.07 5.15 -36.40
N ALA A 92 -15.25 4.52 -37.55
CA ALA A 92 -16.58 4.18 -38.06
C ALA A 92 -17.23 2.99 -37.32
N GLY A 93 -16.46 2.20 -36.58
CA GLY A 93 -17.01 1.06 -35.84
C GLY A 93 -16.00 0.18 -35.11
N VAL A 94 -16.51 -0.90 -34.54
CA VAL A 94 -15.79 -1.81 -33.63
C VAL A 94 -14.53 -2.41 -34.27
N GLU A 95 -14.60 -2.83 -35.52
CA GLU A 95 -13.50 -3.56 -36.18
C GLU A 95 -12.30 -2.67 -36.45
N GLU A 96 -12.54 -1.44 -36.93
CA GLU A 96 -11.50 -0.42 -37.11
C GLU A 96 -10.87 -0.05 -35.76
N ALA A 97 -11.69 0.14 -34.72
CA ALA A 97 -11.21 0.42 -33.37
C ALA A 97 -10.30 -0.70 -32.82
N LYS A 98 -10.67 -1.97 -33.02
CA LYS A 98 -9.87 -3.13 -32.60
C LYS A 98 -8.52 -3.19 -33.31
N GLU A 99 -8.49 -2.90 -34.60
CA GLU A 99 -7.25 -2.91 -35.38
C GLU A 99 -6.28 -1.82 -34.90
N LEU A 100 -6.80 -0.63 -34.59
CA LEU A 100 -5.98 0.46 -34.04
C LEU A 100 -5.39 0.13 -32.66
N VAL A 101 -6.15 -0.51 -31.78
CA VAL A 101 -5.62 -0.96 -30.47
C VAL A 101 -4.59 -2.06 -30.66
N ARG A 102 -4.85 -3.00 -31.59
CA ARG A 102 -3.94 -4.13 -31.86
C ARG A 102 -2.61 -3.69 -32.47
N THR A 103 -2.63 -2.62 -33.25
CA THR A 103 -1.43 -2.02 -33.85
C THR A 103 -0.74 -1.01 -32.93
N GLU A 104 -1.24 -0.84 -31.71
CA GLU A 104 -0.75 0.14 -30.72
C GLU A 104 -0.81 1.61 -31.24
N ALA A 105 -1.62 1.87 -32.27
CA ALA A 105 -1.83 3.21 -32.81
C ALA A 105 -2.68 4.09 -31.87
N VAL A 106 -3.50 3.45 -31.05
CA VAL A 106 -4.27 4.06 -29.95
C VAL A 106 -4.10 3.23 -28.68
N ALA A 107 -4.16 3.87 -27.52
CA ALA A 107 -3.99 3.22 -26.22
C ALA A 107 -5.24 2.41 -25.81
N ALA A 108 -6.42 2.86 -26.20
CA ALA A 108 -7.70 2.23 -25.86
C ALA A 108 -8.78 2.53 -26.91
N ALA A 109 -9.90 1.80 -26.85
CA ALA A 109 -11.07 2.03 -27.67
C ALA A 109 -12.35 2.08 -26.82
N VAL A 110 -13.20 3.09 -27.05
CA VAL A 110 -14.54 3.22 -26.47
C VAL A 110 -15.57 3.02 -27.59
N VAL A 111 -16.32 1.94 -27.49
CA VAL A 111 -17.27 1.52 -28.53
C VAL A 111 -18.61 1.22 -27.91
N ASP A 112 -19.67 1.76 -28.51
CA ASP A 112 -21.04 1.45 -28.11
C ASP A 112 -21.36 -0.01 -28.46
N SER A 113 -21.76 -0.79 -27.46
CA SER A 113 -22.18 -2.18 -27.64
C SER A 113 -23.57 -2.39 -27.03
N PRO A 114 -24.52 -2.97 -27.79
CA PRO A 114 -25.85 -3.29 -27.28
C PRO A 114 -25.84 -4.37 -26.19
N ASP A 115 -24.77 -5.17 -26.11
CA ASP A 115 -24.59 -6.25 -25.14
C ASP A 115 -23.74 -5.83 -23.93
N SER A 116 -23.43 -4.53 -23.80
CA SER A 116 -22.63 -4.04 -22.67
C SER A 116 -23.40 -4.15 -21.35
N PRO A 117 -22.87 -4.85 -20.32
CA PRO A 117 -23.52 -4.96 -19.02
C PRO A 117 -23.52 -3.65 -18.21
N THR A 118 -22.87 -2.60 -18.72
CA THR A 118 -22.80 -1.27 -18.10
C THR A 118 -24.03 -0.40 -18.42
N ALA A 119 -25.00 -0.91 -19.18
CA ALA A 119 -26.28 -0.23 -19.32
C ALA A 119 -26.97 -0.12 -17.93
N PRO A 120 -27.40 1.09 -17.48
CA PRO A 120 -28.39 1.13 -16.41
C PRO A 120 -29.58 0.29 -16.87
N PRO A 121 -30.21 -0.52 -16.00
CA PRO A 121 -31.24 -1.44 -16.45
C PRO A 121 -32.39 -0.66 -17.08
N SER A 122 -32.40 -0.58 -18.41
CA SER A 122 -33.56 -0.23 -19.20
C SER A 122 -34.54 -1.37 -18.99
N SER A 123 -35.39 -1.22 -17.99
CA SER A 123 -36.49 -2.15 -17.73
C SER A 123 -37.70 -1.74 -18.57
N PRO A 124 -38.00 -2.39 -19.70
CA PRO A 124 -39.35 -2.43 -20.22
C PRO A 124 -40.08 -3.56 -19.51
N CYS A 125 -40.51 -3.33 -18.27
CA CYS A 125 -41.39 -4.30 -17.61
C CYS A 125 -42.55 -3.55 -16.97
N GLY A 126 -43.62 -3.39 -17.76
CA GLY A 126 -44.93 -3.05 -17.25
C GLY A 126 -45.33 -4.10 -16.21
N ARG A 127 -45.09 -3.79 -14.93
CA ARG A 127 -45.74 -4.51 -13.83
C ARG A 127 -47.18 -3.99 -13.75
N PRO A 128 -48.20 -4.84 -13.92
CA PRO A 128 -49.53 -4.43 -13.53
C PRO A 128 -49.49 -4.16 -12.02
N ARG A 129 -49.97 -2.99 -11.61
CA ARG A 129 -50.20 -2.66 -10.19
C ARG A 129 -51.37 -3.52 -9.67
N SER A 130 -51.19 -4.83 -9.56
CA SER A 130 -52.07 -5.63 -8.71
C SER A 130 -51.62 -5.45 -7.26
N ARG A 131 -52.19 -4.39 -6.68
CA ARG A 131 -52.84 -4.40 -5.36
C ARG A 131 -52.43 -5.62 -4.51
N TRP A 132 -51.43 -5.46 -3.66
CA TRP A 132 -51.20 -6.33 -2.51
C TRP A 132 -52.19 -5.93 -1.41
N PRO A 133 -53.22 -6.74 -1.07
CA PRO A 133 -53.97 -6.54 0.16
C PRO A 133 -53.34 -7.41 1.25
N GLY A 134 -53.09 -6.81 2.41
CA GLY A 134 -52.81 -7.57 3.63
C GLY A 134 -51.36 -7.56 4.05
N ARG A 135 -50.99 -6.48 4.74
CA ARG A 135 -50.16 -6.57 5.95
C ARG A 135 -50.41 -5.33 6.80
N SER A 136 -51.61 -5.28 7.36
CA SER A 136 -51.93 -4.46 8.52
C SER A 136 -51.44 -5.20 9.76
N ALA A 137 -50.45 -4.64 10.47
CA ALA A 137 -50.39 -4.60 11.92
C ALA A 137 -49.05 -3.98 12.38
N SER A 138 -49.11 -2.72 12.83
CA SER A 138 -48.34 -2.30 14.01
C SER A 138 -49.12 -2.77 15.26
N PRO A 139 -48.48 -2.99 16.42
CA PRO A 139 -48.26 -1.84 17.29
C PRO A 139 -46.91 -1.82 18.05
N ARG A 140 -46.53 -0.57 18.28
CA ARG A 140 -45.50 -0.02 19.14
C ARG A 140 -45.78 -0.29 20.63
N THR A 141 -44.83 -0.84 21.38
CA THR A 141 -44.67 -0.71 22.86
C THR A 141 -43.16 -0.86 23.17
N SER A 142 -42.41 0.18 23.55
CA SER A 142 -42.24 0.87 24.84
C SER A 142 -41.44 0.11 25.91
N ARG A 143 -40.28 0.71 26.30
CA ARG A 143 -39.45 0.50 27.51
C ARG A 143 -38.64 -0.81 27.54
N SER A 144 -37.41 -0.85 28.05
CA SER A 144 -36.88 -0.15 29.22
C SER A 144 -35.39 0.23 29.11
N SER A 145 -35.12 1.45 29.57
CA SER A 145 -33.83 2.01 29.98
C SER A 145 -33.12 1.18 31.04
N THR A 146 -31.83 0.90 30.86
CA THR A 146 -30.91 0.47 31.91
C THR A 146 -30.04 1.67 32.28
N PRO A 147 -30.07 2.18 33.53
CA PRO A 147 -29.09 3.16 34.00
C PRO A 147 -27.90 2.46 34.67
N THR A 148 -26.71 2.99 34.39
CA THR A 148 -25.39 2.65 34.92
C THR A 148 -25.21 3.09 36.40
N PRO A 149 -24.02 2.95 37.03
CA PRO A 149 -23.75 2.16 38.23
C PRO A 149 -23.74 2.99 39.54
N ARG A 150 -23.64 2.33 40.71
CA ARG A 150 -23.10 2.98 41.92
C ARG A 150 -22.40 2.02 42.88
N ILE A 151 -21.20 2.43 43.26
CA ILE A 151 -20.22 1.85 44.20
C ILE A 151 -20.64 2.13 45.66
N ARG A 152 -20.05 1.34 46.59
CA ARG A 152 -19.70 1.63 48.01
C ARG A 152 -20.61 1.01 49.09
N ARG A 153 -20.11 0.00 49.81
CA ARG A 153 -19.36 0.16 51.06
C ARG A 153 -18.60 -1.12 51.41
#